data_AF-A0A5D0MQS2-F1
#
_entry.id   AF-A0A5D0MQS2-F1
#
_cell.length_a   1.000
_cell.length_b   1.000
_cell.length_c   1.000
_cell.angle_alpha   90.00
_cell.angle_beta   90.00
_cell.angle_gamma   90.00
#
_symmetry.space_group_name_H-M   'P 1'
#
loop_
_entity.id
_entity.type
_entity.pdbx_description
1 polymer ?
#
loop_
_entity_poly.entity_id
_entity_poly.type
_entity_poly.pdbx_seq_one_letter_code
_entity_poly.pdbx_strand_id
1 'polypeptide(L)' 'PYHEILNYETEAGTDLLVIASYSKSFIEEAFFGSTTEKVVRRSKCSVFVVRD' A
#
# COMPACT_ATOMS: atom_id res chain seq x y z
N PRO A 1 -4.68 9.12 -4.32
CA PRO A 1 -3.64 8.10 -4.58
C PRO A 1 -4.12 6.65 -4.42
N TYR A 2 -4.66 6.24 -3.26
CA TYR A 2 -4.95 4.81 -3.06
C TYR A 2 -6.07 4.27 -3.96
N HIS A 3 -7.08 5.08 -4.30
CA HIS A 3 -8.14 4.66 -5.22
C HIS A 3 -7.60 4.40 -6.62
N GLU A 4 -6.73 5.29 -7.12
CA GLU A 4 -6.12 5.14 -8.45
C GLU A 4 -5.24 3.88 -8.52
N ILE A 5 -4.49 3.58 -7.45
CA ILE A 5 -3.67 2.37 -7.35
C ILE A 5 -4.53 1.10 -7.43
N LEU A 6 -5.64 1.04 -6.69
CA LEU A 6 -6.52 -0.14 -6.66
C LEU A 6 -7.30 -0.33 -7.97
N ASN A 7 -7.68 0.76 -8.63
CA ASN A 7 -8.31 0.70 -9.94
C ASN A 7 -7.33 0.15 -10.97
N TYR A 8 -6.10 0.69 -11.00
CA TYR A 8 -5.07 0.23 -11.91
C TYR A 8 -4.67 -1.23 -11.67
N GLU A 9 -4.59 -1.67 -10.40
CA GLU A 9 -4.38 -3.09 -10.05
C GLU A 9 -5.40 -4.01 -10.74
N THR A 10 -6.68 -3.61 -10.70
CA THR A 10 -7.77 -4.37 -11.33
C THR A 10 -7.68 -4.31 -12.85
N GLU A 11 -7.39 -3.14 -13.43
CA GLU A 11 -7.28 -2.95 -14.88
C GLU A 11 -6.09 -3.70 -15.48
N ALA A 12 -4.96 -3.72 -14.78
CA ALA A 12 -3.74 -4.39 -15.22
C ALA A 12 -3.75 -5.90 -14.96
N GLY A 13 -4.68 -6.43 -14.17
CA GLY A 13 -4.70 -7.83 -13.77
C GLY A 13 -3.48 -8.22 -12.94
N THR A 14 -3.08 -7.34 -12.01
CA THR A 14 -1.84 -7.50 -11.23
C THR A 14 -2.00 -8.56 -10.13
N ASP A 15 -1.04 -9.48 -10.04
CA ASP A 15 -1.00 -10.51 -8.97
C ASP A 15 -0.15 -10.11 -7.75
N LEU A 16 0.72 -9.10 -7.90
CA LEU A 16 1.57 -8.56 -6.83
C LEU A 16 1.76 -7.05 -6.95
N LEU A 17 1.45 -6.33 -5.87
CA LEU A 17 1.66 -4.90 -5.73
C LEU A 17 2.82 -4.61 -4.77
N VAL A 18 3.82 -3.87 -5.22
CA VAL A 18 4.94 -3.42 -4.38
C VAL A 18 4.79 -1.94 -4.05
N ILE A 19 4.84 -1.60 -2.76
CA ILE A 19 4.70 -0.22 -2.28
C ILE A 19 5.73 0.10 -1.20
N ALA A 20 6.43 1.22 -1.34
CA ALA A 20 7.30 1.73 -0.29
C ALA A 20 6.49 2.51 0.75
N SER A 21 6.78 2.32 2.04
CA SER A 21 6.22 3.12 3.13
C SER A 21 7.33 3.82 3.88
N TYR A 22 7.32 5.15 3.85
CA TYR A 22 8.24 5.98 4.61
C TYR A 22 7.49 6.62 5.79
N SER A 23 7.90 6.31 7.03
CA SER A 23 7.39 6.96 8.23
C SER A 23 8.24 8.18 8.57
N LYS A 24 7.65 9.38 8.51
CA LYS A 24 8.30 10.63 8.95
C LYS A 24 8.20 10.88 10.46
N SER A 25 7.33 10.16 11.16
CA SER A 25 7.03 10.39 12.57
C SER A 25 7.12 9.10 13.37
N PHE A 26 7.84 9.16 14.48
CA PHE A 26 8.06 8.12 15.48
C PHE A 26 6.79 7.89 16.33
N ILE A 27 5.67 7.62 15.68
CA ILE A 27 4.47 7.13 16.37
C ILE A 27 4.56 5.61 16.29
N GLU A 28 5.09 5.01 17.36
CA GLU A 28 5.46 3.59 17.48
C GLU A 28 4.31 2.60 17.17
N GLU A 29 3.07 3.05 17.00
CA GLU A 29 1.89 2.19 16.79
C GLU A 29 1.22 2.31 15.41
N ALA A 30 1.58 3.29 14.56
CA ALA A 30 0.98 3.43 13.23
C ALA A 30 1.86 2.80 12.15
N PHE A 31 1.80 1.47 12.04
CA PHE A 31 2.66 0.64 11.20
C PHE A 31 2.71 1.03 9.70
N PHE A 32 1.78 1.83 9.15
CA PHE A 32 1.78 2.20 7.73
C PHE A 32 1.38 3.67 7.54
N GLY A 33 1.98 4.35 6.57
CA GLY A 33 1.46 5.65 6.11
C GLY A 33 0.02 5.54 5.61
N SER A 34 -0.78 6.62 5.71
CA SER A 34 -2.22 6.60 5.42
C SER A 34 -2.60 6.11 4.01
N THR A 35 -1.69 6.17 3.04
CA THR A 35 -1.88 5.57 1.71
C THR A 35 -1.56 4.08 1.71
N THR A 36 -0.40 3.69 2.24
CA THR A 36 0.00 2.28 2.36
C THR A 36 -1.03 1.47 3.14
N GLU A 37 -1.54 1.98 4.27
CA GLU A 37 -2.58 1.30 5.05
C GLU A 37 -3.83 1.02 4.20
N LYS A 38 -4.29 2.04 3.46
CA LYS A 38 -5.50 1.91 2.65
C LYS A 38 -5.33 0.95 1.48
N VAL A 39 -4.12 0.88 0.89
CA VAL A 39 -3.78 -0.08 -0.18
C VAL A 39 -3.72 -1.50 0.39
N VAL A 40 -2.94 -1.73 1.46
CA VAL A 40 -2.80 -3.05 2.10
C VAL A 40 -4.15 -3.62 2.53
N ARG A 41 -5.05 -2.79 3.07
CA ARG A 41 -6.36 -3.24 3.55
C ARG A 41 -7.39 -3.50 2.46
N ARG A 42 -7.17 -3.03 1.22
CA ARG A 42 -8.20 -3.03 0.16
C ARG A 42 -7.76 -3.66 -1.16
N SER A 43 -6.46 -3.92 -1.34
CA SER A 43 -5.94 -4.61 -2.52
C SER A 43 -6.55 -6.01 -2.64
N LYS A 44 -6.78 -6.44 -3.89
CA LYS A 44 -7.30 -7.77 -4.20
C LYS A 44 -6.17 -8.77 -4.46
N CYS A 45 -4.96 -8.28 -4.69
CA CYS A 45 -3.76 -9.07 -4.89
C CYS A 45 -2.82 -9.03 -3.67
N SER A 46 -1.71 -9.75 -3.76
CA SER A 46 -0.68 -9.73 -2.72
C SER A 46 -0.02 -8.35 -2.68
N VAL A 47 0.21 -7.82 -1.48
CA VAL A 47 0.90 -6.53 -1.30
C VAL A 47 2.23 -6.74 -0.56
N PHE A 48 3.33 -6.35 -1.19
CA PHE A 48 4.65 -6.32 -0.57
C PHE A 48 5.02 -4.89 -0.18
N VAL A 49 5.18 -4.66 1.12
CA VAL A 49 5.54 -3.34 1.65
C VAL A 49 7.02 -3.27 1.93
N VAL A 50 7.72 -2.37 1.23
CA VAL A 50 9.12 -2.04 1.49
C VAL A 50 9.19 -0.96 2.56
N ARG A 51 10.04 -1.16 3.57
CA ARG A 51 10.31 -0.20 4.65
C ARG A 51 11.81 -0.03 4.83
N ASP A 52 12.20 1.16 5.27
CA ASP A 52 13.52 1.47 5.83
C ASP A 52 13.43 1.61 7.35
#